data_AF-A0A3D6EXE4-F1
#
_entry.id   AF-A0A3D6EXE4-F1
#
_cell.length_a   1.000
_cell.length_b   1.000
_cell.length_c   1.000
_cell.angle_alpha   90.00
_cell.angle_beta   90.00
_cell.angle_gamma   90.00
#
_symmetry.space_group_name_H-M   'P 1'
#
loop_
_entity.id
_entity.type
_entity.pdbx_description
1 polymer ?
#
loop_
_entity_poly.entity_id
_entity_poly.type
_entity_poly.pdbx_seq_one_letter_code
_entity_poly.pdbx_strand_id
1 'polypeptide(L)'
;MKNLFLGILTICISACQVQDKKDAEKPNYYIVRSGDGTKIDTLWDPQLIDEIYRISSDSTYRPTWPQDDTIFNTKGQPISVKMGDDMFGASLQKFEYDNQDRLIKITGYDAHKNIKPYYLNIAIQIFKYDRAGNLVEIRSFGEVEKLITAEFETTPIIQLKYNHKNQLIEKWYLNENGVLRDKYAIMKYDYTPEGKQLEKGWYDDEGVKEQKTFEE
;
A
#
# COMPACT_ATOMS: atom_id res chain seq x y z
N MET A 1 1.99 -40.08 68.76
CA MET A 1 0.99 -39.01 68.51
C MET A 1 0.51 -39.15 67.07
N LYS A 2 -0.80 -39.43 66.91
CA LYS A 2 -1.72 -39.21 65.77
C LYS A 2 -1.08 -39.16 64.35
N ASN A 3 -1.22 -40.20 63.52
CA ASN A 3 -2.39 -40.60 62.69
C ASN A 3 -2.38 -39.99 61.27
N LEU A 4 -2.54 -40.89 60.29
CA LEU A 4 -3.37 -40.75 59.06
C LEU A 4 -2.88 -39.74 57.98
N PHE A 5 -3.06 -39.94 56.66
CA PHE A 5 -4.04 -40.72 55.91
C PHE A 5 -3.49 -41.03 54.49
N LEU A 6 -3.73 -42.25 54.02
CA LEU A 6 -3.78 -42.63 52.61
C LEU A 6 -5.19 -42.29 52.09
N GLY A 7 -5.33 -41.55 50.99
CA GLY A 7 -6.63 -41.20 50.43
C GLY A 7 -6.58 -41.01 48.92
N ILE A 8 -7.08 -42.00 48.20
CA ILE A 8 -7.41 -41.96 46.77
C ILE A 8 -8.61 -41.01 46.60
N LEU A 9 -8.61 -40.16 45.57
CA LEU A 9 -9.86 -39.68 44.98
C LEU A 9 -9.76 -39.53 43.45
N THR A 10 -10.84 -39.94 42.84
CA THR A 10 -11.05 -40.29 41.43
C THR A 10 -11.91 -39.20 40.76
N ILE A 11 -11.58 -38.89 39.49
CA ILE A 11 -12.41 -38.33 38.39
C ILE A 11 -13.08 -36.97 38.58
N CYS A 12 -12.83 -36.06 37.63
CA CYS A 12 -13.88 -35.46 36.79
C CYS A 12 -13.27 -34.94 35.48
N ILE A 13 -13.64 -35.59 34.37
CA ILE A 13 -13.55 -35.00 33.03
C ILE A 13 -14.64 -33.93 32.97
N SER A 14 -14.28 -32.71 32.63
CA SER A 14 -15.22 -31.74 32.08
C SER A 14 -14.54 -31.11 30.88
N ALA A 15 -14.99 -31.53 29.70
CA ALA A 15 -14.70 -30.83 28.46
C ALA A 15 -15.32 -29.44 28.57
N CYS A 16 -14.48 -28.41 28.52
CA CYS A 16 -14.88 -27.10 28.07
C CYS A 16 -13.85 -26.67 27.05
N GLN A 17 -14.25 -26.73 25.78
CA GLN A 17 -13.58 -25.99 24.73
C GLN A 17 -13.64 -24.50 25.09
N VAL A 18 -12.55 -23.78 24.87
CA VAL A 18 -12.50 -22.53 24.10
C VAL A 18 -11.09 -21.92 24.21
N GLN A 19 -10.50 -21.79 23.02
CA GLN A 19 -9.42 -20.89 22.59
C GLN A 19 -7.99 -21.10 23.14
N ASP A 20 -7.31 -22.02 22.46
CA ASP A 20 -5.91 -21.84 22.06
C ASP A 20 -5.67 -20.39 21.58
N LYS A 21 -4.91 -19.63 22.37
CA LYS A 21 -4.10 -18.53 21.84
C LYS A 21 -2.96 -19.17 21.03
N LYS A 22 -3.21 -19.43 19.76
CA LYS A 22 -2.14 -19.65 18.78
C LYS A 22 -1.77 -18.30 18.17
N ASP A 23 -0.56 -17.88 18.51
CA ASP A 23 0.41 -17.28 17.58
C ASP A 23 -0.18 -16.43 16.46
N ALA A 24 -0.31 -15.13 16.72
CA ALA A 24 -0.32 -14.17 15.64
C ALA A 24 1.03 -14.27 14.92
N GLU A 25 1.00 -14.86 13.72
CA GLU A 25 2.11 -14.95 12.79
C GLU A 25 2.80 -13.59 12.68
N LYS A 26 4.05 -13.54 13.16
CA LYS A 26 4.96 -12.45 12.85
C LYS A 26 5.23 -12.53 11.34
N PRO A 27 5.09 -11.45 10.55
CA PRO A 27 5.48 -11.52 9.16
C PRO A 27 6.97 -11.82 9.03
N ASN A 28 7.27 -12.75 8.13
CA ASN A 28 8.60 -13.21 7.77
C ASN A 28 9.40 -12.05 7.16
N TYR A 29 10.46 -11.62 7.85
CA TYR A 29 11.52 -10.81 7.23
C TYR A 29 12.69 -11.74 6.91
N TYR A 30 13.19 -11.71 5.68
CA TYR A 30 14.47 -12.32 5.34
C TYR A 30 15.51 -11.22 5.16
N ILE A 31 16.60 -11.33 5.91
CA ILE A 31 17.80 -10.52 5.73
C ILE A 31 18.68 -11.26 4.72
N VAL A 32 18.83 -10.74 3.51
CA VAL A 32 19.86 -11.23 2.58
C VAL A 32 21.03 -10.26 2.63
N ARG A 33 22.22 -10.77 2.96
CA ARG A 33 23.48 -10.02 2.98
C ARG A 33 24.24 -10.30 1.68
N SER A 34 24.69 -9.26 0.99
CA SER A 34 25.76 -9.43 -0.01
C SER A 34 27.08 -9.76 0.71
N GLY A 35 27.97 -10.48 0.03
CA GLY A 35 29.26 -10.94 0.59
C GLY A 35 30.24 -9.83 0.97
N ASP A 36 29.94 -8.56 0.67
CA ASP A 36 30.75 -7.37 1.00
C ASP A 36 30.22 -6.58 2.21
N GLY A 37 29.10 -6.98 2.80
CA GLY A 37 28.55 -6.37 4.02
C GLY A 37 27.80 -5.05 3.83
N THR A 38 27.50 -4.65 2.58
CA THR A 38 26.68 -3.46 2.32
C THR A 38 25.20 -3.79 2.54
N LYS A 39 24.52 -3.01 3.39
CA LYS A 39 23.08 -3.16 3.66
C LYS A 39 22.28 -2.62 2.47
N ILE A 40 21.51 -3.48 1.80
CA ILE A 40 20.55 -3.06 0.78
C ILE A 40 19.17 -3.26 1.40
N ASP A 41 18.55 -2.17 1.85
CA ASP A 41 17.15 -2.17 2.27
C ASP A 41 16.29 -1.92 1.02
N THR A 42 15.70 -2.98 0.46
CA THR A 42 14.62 -2.84 -0.50
C THR A 42 13.32 -3.26 0.18
N LEU A 43 12.56 -2.25 0.64
CA LEU A 43 11.21 -2.43 1.16
C LEU A 43 10.22 -2.24 0.01
N TRP A 44 9.89 -3.31 -0.71
CA TRP A 44 8.68 -3.33 -1.53
C TRP A 44 7.50 -3.49 -0.57
N ASP A 45 6.83 -2.39 -0.23
CA ASP A 45 5.59 -2.45 0.53
C ASP A 45 4.38 -2.20 -0.38
N PRO A 46 3.82 -3.25 -1.03
CA PRO A 46 2.59 -3.15 -1.78
C PRO A 46 1.40 -2.70 -0.91
N GLN A 47 1.50 -2.80 0.42
CA GLN A 47 0.46 -2.33 1.34
C GLN A 47 0.36 -0.81 1.34
N LEU A 48 1.45 -0.06 1.15
CA LEU A 48 1.39 1.41 1.13
C LEU A 48 0.64 1.96 -0.09
N ILE A 49 0.82 1.36 -1.27
CA ILE A 49 0.06 1.74 -2.48
C ILE A 49 -1.41 1.35 -2.30
N ASP A 50 -1.69 0.17 -1.74
CA ASP A 50 -3.06 -0.26 -1.44
C ASP A 50 -3.69 0.57 -0.31
N GLU A 51 -2.91 1.10 0.62
CA GLU A 51 -3.34 1.92 1.74
C GLU A 51 -3.58 3.37 1.28
N ILE A 52 -2.71 3.94 0.46
CA ILE A 52 -2.98 5.19 -0.28
C ILE A 52 -4.20 5.03 -1.19
N TYR A 53 -4.34 3.88 -1.85
CA TYR A 53 -5.54 3.57 -2.63
C TYR A 53 -6.77 3.52 -1.73
N ARG A 54 -6.74 2.87 -0.57
CA ARG A 54 -7.86 2.85 0.38
C ARG A 54 -8.19 4.25 0.90
N ILE A 55 -7.19 5.07 1.24
CA ILE A 55 -7.37 6.47 1.65
C ILE A 55 -8.01 7.31 0.52
N SER A 56 -7.61 7.10 -0.73
CA SER A 56 -8.10 7.87 -1.88
C SER A 56 -9.42 7.36 -2.47
N SER A 57 -9.73 6.06 -2.31
CA SER A 57 -10.94 5.43 -2.82
C SER A 57 -12.08 5.36 -1.80
N ASP A 58 -11.76 5.45 -0.51
CA ASP A 58 -12.73 5.45 0.59
C ASP A 58 -12.43 6.60 1.55
N SER A 59 -13.23 7.67 1.47
CA SER A 59 -13.13 8.84 2.36
C SER A 59 -13.33 8.53 3.85
N THR A 60 -13.92 7.37 4.16
CA THR A 60 -14.14 6.90 5.53
C THR A 60 -13.00 6.05 6.06
N TYR A 61 -12.07 5.62 5.19
CA TYR A 61 -10.92 4.82 5.58
C TYR A 61 -10.01 5.58 6.55
N ARG A 62 -9.46 4.85 7.52
CA ARG A 62 -8.48 5.32 8.50
C ARG A 62 -7.30 4.35 8.48
N PRO A 63 -6.06 4.83 8.36
CA PRO A 63 -4.88 3.97 8.40
C PRO A 63 -4.89 3.11 9.66
N THR A 64 -4.50 1.85 9.54
CA THR A 64 -4.54 0.90 10.67
C THR A 64 -3.44 1.13 11.71
N TRP A 65 -2.43 1.95 11.38
CA TRP A 65 -1.35 2.31 12.28
C TRP A 65 -1.39 3.81 12.59
N PRO A 66 -1.75 4.20 13.83
CA PRO A 66 -1.62 5.60 14.24
C PRO A 66 -0.13 5.95 14.29
N GLN A 67 0.29 6.90 13.47
CA GLN A 67 1.52 7.64 13.77
C GLN A 67 1.11 8.73 14.76
N ASP A 68 1.53 8.62 16.02
CA ASP A 68 1.17 9.55 17.10
C ASP A 68 1.44 11.02 16.75
N ASP A 69 2.30 11.26 15.76
CA ASP A 69 2.67 12.58 15.22
C ASP A 69 1.84 13.02 13.99
N THR A 70 0.59 12.57 13.87
CA THR A 70 -0.32 12.98 12.79
C THR A 70 -1.15 14.20 13.18
N ILE A 71 -1.11 15.25 12.36
CA ILE A 71 -1.99 16.41 12.48
C ILE A 71 -3.18 16.23 11.55
N PHE A 72 -4.38 16.42 12.07
CA PHE A 72 -5.64 16.31 11.32
C PHE A 72 -6.31 17.68 11.13
N ASN A 73 -7.04 17.86 10.03
CA ASN A 73 -7.94 19.00 9.85
C ASN A 73 -9.25 18.83 10.64
N THR A 74 -10.14 19.82 10.56
CA THR A 74 -11.46 19.80 11.24
C THR A 74 -12.41 18.71 10.75
N LYS A 75 -12.12 18.07 9.61
CA LYS A 75 -12.86 16.94 9.05
C LYS A 75 -12.25 15.59 9.44
N GLY A 76 -11.17 15.59 10.23
CA GLY A 76 -10.47 14.38 10.66
C GLY A 76 -9.60 13.75 9.57
N GLN A 77 -9.20 14.51 8.55
CA GLN A 77 -8.27 14.06 7.51
C GLN A 77 -6.84 14.46 7.88
N PRO A 78 -5.83 13.59 7.67
CA PRO A 78 -4.44 13.92 7.99
C PRO A 78 -3.97 15.06 7.07
N ILE A 79 -3.43 16.13 7.62
CA ILE A 79 -2.80 17.22 6.84
C ILE A 79 -1.28 17.15 6.88
N SER A 80 -0.73 16.52 7.91
CA SER A 80 0.69 16.19 7.96
C SER A 80 0.98 15.05 8.92
N VAL A 81 2.01 14.29 8.63
CA VAL A 81 2.51 13.20 9.47
C VAL A 81 4.01 13.38 9.61
N LYS A 82 4.53 13.44 10.84
CA LYS A 82 5.98 13.36 11.07
C LYS A 82 6.41 11.90 10.94
N MET A 83 7.46 11.67 10.17
CA MET A 83 8.01 10.34 9.95
C MET A 83 9.06 10.03 11.02
N GLY A 84 9.05 8.80 11.53
CA GLY A 84 9.99 8.34 12.54
C GLY A 84 11.42 8.19 12.01
N ASP A 85 11.55 7.73 10.77
CA ASP A 85 12.81 7.52 10.07
C ASP A 85 12.83 8.29 8.74
N ASP A 86 13.91 9.03 8.49
CA ASP A 86 14.16 9.77 7.25
C ASP A 86 14.96 8.93 6.24
N MET A 87 14.73 7.61 6.21
CA MET A 87 15.47 6.66 5.37
C MET A 87 15.52 7.08 3.89
N PHE A 88 14.49 7.76 3.40
CA PHE A 88 14.41 8.28 2.03
C PHE A 88 14.70 9.79 1.94
N GLY A 89 14.87 10.47 3.07
CA GLY A 89 15.22 11.88 3.20
C GLY A 89 14.10 12.77 3.77
N ALA A 90 12.84 12.35 3.67
CA ALA A 90 11.73 13.08 4.29
C ALA A 90 11.54 12.70 5.76
N SER A 91 11.37 13.71 6.62
CA SER A 91 10.96 13.56 8.02
C SER A 91 9.51 14.03 8.26
N LEU A 92 8.84 14.53 7.23
CA LEU A 92 7.46 15.00 7.27
C LEU A 92 6.76 14.71 5.94
N GLN A 93 5.56 14.14 5.98
CA GLN A 93 4.64 14.12 4.83
C GLN A 93 3.55 15.15 5.04
N LYS A 94 3.17 15.86 3.97
CA LYS A 94 1.99 16.73 3.93
C LYS A 94 0.99 16.22 2.91
N PHE A 95 -0.28 16.44 3.22
CA PHE A 95 -1.42 15.98 2.44
C PHE A 95 -2.28 17.20 2.07
N GLU A 96 -2.64 17.29 0.79
CA GLU A 96 -3.51 18.35 0.28
C GLU A 96 -4.79 17.72 -0.28
N TYR A 97 -5.92 18.37 -0.01
CA TYR A 97 -7.25 17.90 -0.40
C TYR A 97 -7.96 18.95 -1.27
N ASP A 98 -8.81 18.51 -2.17
CA ASP A 98 -9.71 19.41 -2.89
C ASP A 98 -10.95 19.78 -2.06
N ASN A 99 -11.84 20.59 -2.64
CA ASN A 99 -13.07 21.04 -2.00
C ASN A 99 -14.11 19.92 -1.78
N GLN A 100 -13.90 18.75 -2.37
CA GLN A 100 -14.72 17.55 -2.19
C GLN A 100 -14.05 16.57 -1.23
N ASP A 101 -13.03 17.03 -0.48
CA ASP A 101 -12.32 16.25 0.53
C ASP A 101 -11.53 15.06 -0.04
N ARG A 102 -11.19 15.10 -1.33
CA ARG A 102 -10.37 14.06 -1.98
C ARG A 102 -8.90 14.44 -1.91
N LEU A 103 -8.03 13.48 -1.57
CA LEU A 103 -6.58 13.67 -1.54
C LEU A 103 -6.06 13.95 -2.94
N ILE A 104 -5.49 15.13 -3.19
CA ILE A 104 -4.98 15.55 -4.50
C ILE A 104 -3.46 15.57 -4.56
N LYS A 105 -2.77 15.65 -3.41
CA LYS A 105 -1.31 15.69 -3.37
C LYS A 105 -0.73 15.17 -2.06
N ILE A 106 0.39 14.47 -2.15
CA ILE A 106 1.28 14.17 -1.03
C ILE A 106 2.64 14.82 -1.34
N THR A 107 3.29 15.40 -0.33
CA THR A 107 4.67 15.92 -0.46
C THR A 107 5.51 15.58 0.75
N GLY A 108 6.69 15.00 0.52
CA GLY A 108 7.70 14.74 1.54
C GLY A 108 8.62 15.95 1.75
N TYR A 109 8.93 16.26 3.00
CA TYR A 109 9.83 17.33 3.40
C TYR A 109 10.86 16.82 4.40
N ASP A 110 12.09 17.32 4.31
CA ASP A 110 13.08 17.19 5.38
C ASP A 110 12.83 18.19 6.54
N ALA A 111 13.70 18.14 7.55
CA ALA A 111 13.64 19.04 8.71
C ALA A 111 13.84 20.53 8.34
N HIS A 112 14.47 20.82 7.20
CA HIS A 112 14.69 22.17 6.68
C HIS A 112 13.59 22.63 5.72
N LYS A 113 12.54 21.82 5.53
CA LYS A 113 11.42 22.05 4.59
C LYS A 113 11.83 21.99 3.12
N ASN A 114 12.93 21.31 2.78
CA ASN A 114 13.22 20.96 1.40
C ASN A 114 12.39 19.75 0.98
N ILE A 115 11.96 19.70 -0.28
CA ILE A 115 11.23 18.55 -0.81
C ILE A 115 12.18 17.36 -0.90
N LYS A 116 11.82 16.26 -0.22
CA LYS A 116 12.62 15.04 -0.16
C LYS A 116 11.77 13.78 -0.37
N PRO A 117 12.35 12.68 -0.87
CA PRO A 117 11.63 11.45 -1.03
C PRO A 117 11.12 10.94 0.31
N TYR A 118 9.84 10.56 0.34
CA TYR A 118 9.21 9.90 1.49
C TYR A 118 9.03 8.40 1.25
N TYR A 119 9.18 7.95 0.01
CA TYR A 119 9.13 6.54 -0.38
C TYR A 119 9.99 6.31 -1.62
N LEU A 120 11.08 5.55 -1.48
CA LEU A 120 12.06 5.31 -2.54
C LEU A 120 12.55 6.65 -3.13
N ASN A 121 12.26 6.92 -4.40
CA ASN A 121 12.58 8.16 -5.11
C ASN A 121 11.40 9.14 -5.24
N ILE A 122 10.26 8.84 -4.63
CA ILE A 122 9.03 9.64 -4.70
C ILE A 122 9.06 10.69 -3.60
N ALA A 123 9.13 11.96 -4.00
CA ALA A 123 9.00 13.11 -3.13
C ALA A 123 7.62 13.76 -3.19
N ILE A 124 6.93 13.64 -4.34
CA ILE A 124 5.58 14.18 -4.54
C ILE A 124 4.73 13.12 -5.25
N GLN A 125 3.48 12.96 -4.82
CA GLN A 125 2.45 12.29 -5.59
C GLN A 125 1.29 13.22 -5.85
N ILE A 126 0.77 13.20 -7.08
CA ILE A 126 -0.43 13.95 -7.49
C ILE A 126 -1.50 12.96 -7.92
N PHE A 127 -2.73 13.18 -7.45
CA PHE A 127 -3.89 12.34 -7.68
C PHE A 127 -4.93 13.11 -8.49
N LYS A 128 -5.45 12.48 -9.54
CA LYS A 128 -6.47 13.06 -10.42
C LYS A 128 -7.73 12.21 -10.39
N TYR A 129 -8.87 12.88 -10.27
CA TYR A 129 -10.18 12.25 -10.23
C TYR A 129 -11.01 12.64 -11.45
N ASP A 130 -11.91 11.75 -11.87
CA ASP A 130 -12.95 12.09 -12.84
C ASP A 130 -14.12 12.86 -12.18
N ARG A 131 -15.15 13.18 -12.97
CA ARG A 131 -16.36 13.88 -12.49
C ARG A 131 -17.23 13.04 -11.56
N ALA A 132 -17.14 11.71 -11.66
CA ALA A 132 -17.85 10.79 -10.78
C ALA A 132 -17.11 10.59 -9.45
N GLY A 133 -15.88 11.10 -9.33
CA GLY A 133 -15.05 10.99 -8.15
C GLY A 133 -14.11 9.79 -8.16
N ASN A 134 -14.00 9.05 -9.27
CA ASN A 134 -13.08 7.93 -9.37
C ASN A 134 -11.64 8.43 -9.58
N LEU A 135 -10.67 7.85 -8.88
CA LEU A 135 -9.25 8.13 -9.09
C LEU A 135 -8.83 7.57 -10.45
N VAL A 136 -8.45 8.42 -11.40
CA VAL A 136 -8.10 8.05 -12.78
C VAL A 136 -6.62 8.13 -13.10
N GLU A 137 -5.85 8.89 -12.32
CA GLU A 137 -4.41 9.00 -12.55
C GLU A 137 -3.66 9.29 -11.24
N ILE A 138 -2.49 8.67 -11.09
CA ILE A 138 -1.48 8.98 -10.08
C ILE A 138 -0.19 9.33 -10.82
N ARG A 139 0.44 10.45 -10.46
CA ARG A 139 1.76 10.83 -10.95
C ARG A 139 2.75 10.95 -9.81
N SER A 140 3.90 10.31 -9.95
CA SER A 140 4.98 10.30 -8.95
C SER A 140 6.15 11.15 -9.43
N PHE A 141 6.63 12.06 -8.60
CA PHE A 141 7.72 12.98 -8.91
C PHE A 141 8.84 12.88 -7.86
N GLY A 142 10.07 13.12 -8.30
CA GLY A 142 11.23 13.24 -7.42
C GLY A 142 11.38 14.65 -6.83
N GLU A 143 12.55 14.92 -6.23
CA GLU A 143 12.85 16.19 -5.53
C GLU A 143 12.74 17.45 -6.39
N VAL A 144 12.92 17.32 -7.71
CA VAL A 144 12.98 18.45 -8.67
C VAL A 144 11.68 18.65 -9.44
N GLU A 145 10.55 18.18 -8.89
CA GLU A 145 9.22 18.21 -9.53
C GLU A 145 9.18 17.60 -10.95
N LYS A 146 10.14 16.74 -11.26
CA LYS A 146 10.14 15.92 -12.47
C LYS A 146 9.59 14.56 -12.13
N LEU A 147 8.86 13.96 -13.08
CA LEU A 147 8.45 12.58 -12.96
C LEU A 147 9.69 11.72 -12.66
N ILE A 148 9.53 10.78 -11.73
CA ILE A 148 10.56 9.75 -11.52
C ILE A 148 10.74 8.96 -12.81
N THR A 149 11.91 8.36 -13.03
CA THR A 149 12.13 7.48 -14.18
C THR A 149 11.58 6.08 -13.90
N ALA A 150 11.22 5.34 -14.95
CA ALA A 150 10.75 3.96 -14.84
C ALA A 150 11.85 2.94 -14.47
N GLU A 151 13.11 3.37 -14.39
CA GLU A 151 14.26 2.55 -13.98
C GLU A 151 14.22 2.14 -12.51
N PHE A 152 13.39 2.81 -11.71
CA PHE A 152 13.20 2.51 -10.30
C PHE A 152 12.04 1.53 -10.09
N GLU A 153 11.98 0.95 -8.89
CA GLU A 153 10.90 0.03 -8.48
C GLU A 153 9.51 0.68 -8.48
N THR A 154 9.46 2.01 -8.53
CA THR A 154 8.25 2.84 -8.52
C THR A 154 7.73 3.09 -9.93
N THR A 155 6.42 3.37 -10.05
CA THR A 155 5.80 3.70 -11.34
C THR A 155 5.62 5.21 -11.46
N PRO A 156 6.17 5.85 -12.52
CA PRO A 156 6.01 7.28 -12.75
C PRO A 156 4.55 7.72 -12.91
N ILE A 157 3.78 6.99 -13.72
CA ILE A 157 2.38 7.31 -13.99
C ILE A 157 1.55 6.02 -13.90
N ILE A 158 0.49 6.05 -13.09
CA ILE A 158 -0.51 4.99 -13.03
C ILE A 158 -1.83 5.57 -13.55
N GLN A 159 -2.43 4.95 -14.56
CA GLN A 159 -3.77 5.30 -15.03
C GLN A 159 -4.77 4.22 -14.68
N LEU A 160 -5.99 4.62 -14.31
CA LEU A 160 -7.05 3.72 -13.87
C LEU A 160 -8.30 3.93 -14.72
N LYS A 161 -8.95 2.82 -15.07
CA LYS A 161 -10.17 2.81 -15.87
C LYS A 161 -11.28 2.06 -15.17
N TYR A 162 -12.48 2.62 -15.21
CA TYR A 162 -13.66 2.08 -14.56
C TYR A 162 -14.73 1.75 -15.59
N ASN A 163 -15.55 0.75 -15.30
CA ASN A 163 -16.76 0.46 -16.05
C ASN A 163 -17.93 1.38 -15.63
N HIS A 164 -19.07 1.26 -16.30
CA HIS A 164 -20.27 2.04 -15.99
C HIS A 164 -20.89 1.79 -14.60
N LYS A 165 -20.48 0.72 -13.91
CA LYS A 165 -20.86 0.41 -12.53
C LYS A 165 -19.83 0.97 -11.52
N ASN A 166 -18.91 1.83 -11.95
CA ASN A 166 -17.78 2.35 -11.16
C ASN A 166 -16.85 1.26 -10.60
N GLN A 167 -16.74 0.11 -11.28
CA GLN A 167 -15.79 -0.93 -10.91
C GLN A 167 -14.51 -0.74 -11.70
N LEU A 168 -13.35 -0.81 -11.04
CA LEU A 168 -12.04 -0.74 -11.67
C LEU A 168 -11.84 -1.94 -12.60
N ILE A 169 -11.62 -1.69 -13.89
CA ILE A 169 -11.41 -2.74 -14.90
C ILE A 169 -9.98 -2.79 -15.44
N GLU A 170 -9.23 -1.69 -15.39
CA GLU A 170 -7.84 -1.66 -15.87
C GLU A 170 -6.98 -0.73 -15.00
N LYS A 171 -5.74 -1.14 -14.72
CA LYS A 171 -4.65 -0.26 -14.28
C LYS A 171 -3.50 -0.33 -15.28
N TRP A 172 -3.02 0.82 -15.72
CA TRP A 172 -1.92 0.95 -16.66
C TRP A 172 -0.72 1.52 -15.93
N TYR A 173 0.42 0.84 -16.04
CA TYR A 173 1.68 1.28 -15.43
C TYR A 173 2.58 1.85 -16.53
N LEU A 174 2.77 3.17 -16.51
CA LEU A 174 3.46 3.89 -17.57
C LEU A 174 4.76 4.50 -17.06
N ASN A 175 5.73 4.62 -17.97
CA ASN A 175 6.95 5.37 -17.76
C ASN A 175 6.70 6.89 -17.76
N GLU A 176 7.76 7.66 -17.52
CA GLU A 176 7.72 9.12 -17.46
C GLU A 176 7.27 9.79 -18.77
N ASN A 177 7.32 9.07 -19.89
CA ASN A 177 6.87 9.54 -21.20
C ASN A 177 5.41 9.13 -21.51
N GLY A 178 4.73 8.43 -20.59
CA GLY A 178 3.36 7.96 -20.78
C GLY A 178 3.22 6.72 -21.66
N VAL A 179 4.30 5.98 -21.88
CA VAL A 179 4.31 4.68 -22.58
C VAL A 179 4.34 3.56 -21.55
N LEU A 180 3.85 2.35 -21.87
CA LEU A 180 3.95 1.20 -20.97
C LEU A 180 5.38 1.04 -20.43
N ARG A 181 5.49 0.86 -19.10
CA ARG A 181 6.81 0.74 -18.45
C ARG A 181 7.51 -0.59 -18.72
N ASP A 182 6.75 -1.60 -19.11
CA ASP A 182 7.18 -2.96 -19.43
C ASP A 182 6.19 -3.55 -20.45
N LYS A 183 6.57 -4.66 -21.09
CA LYS A 183 5.72 -5.38 -22.04
C LYS A 183 4.36 -5.72 -21.41
N TYR A 184 4.36 -6.31 -20.22
CA TYR A 184 3.13 -6.69 -19.52
C TYR A 184 2.83 -5.73 -18.37
N ALA A 185 2.46 -4.50 -18.70
CA ALA A 185 2.25 -3.41 -17.75
C ALA A 185 0.79 -2.93 -17.66
N ILE A 186 -0.16 -3.73 -18.15
CA ILE A 186 -1.60 -3.47 -17.99
C ILE A 186 -2.21 -4.57 -17.13
N MET A 187 -2.82 -4.19 -16.03
CA MET A 187 -3.52 -5.12 -15.15
C MET A 187 -5.03 -5.00 -15.37
N LYS A 188 -5.68 -6.08 -15.80
CA LYS A 188 -7.13 -6.10 -16.05
C LYS A 188 -7.86 -6.91 -14.98
N TYR A 189 -9.11 -6.51 -14.75
CA TYR A 189 -10.00 -7.10 -13.75
C TYR A 189 -11.34 -7.48 -14.39
N ASP A 190 -11.76 -8.71 -14.14
CA ASP A 190 -13.08 -9.20 -14.53
C ASP A 190 -13.99 -9.38 -13.32
N TYR A 191 -15.30 -9.24 -13.53
CA TYR A 191 -16.30 -9.32 -12.48
C TYR A 191 -17.51 -10.14 -12.94
N THR A 192 -18.15 -10.84 -11.99
CA THR A 192 -19.45 -11.47 -12.22
C THR A 192 -20.55 -10.41 -12.41
N PRO A 193 -21.73 -10.78 -12.94
CA PRO A 193 -22.88 -9.87 -13.01
C PRO A 193 -23.27 -9.27 -11.65
N GLU A 194 -23.08 -10.02 -10.57
CA GLU A 194 -23.32 -9.64 -9.18
C GLU A 194 -22.20 -8.75 -8.59
N GLY A 195 -21.13 -8.54 -9.35
CA GLY A 195 -20.04 -7.63 -9.01
C GLY A 195 -18.87 -8.26 -8.24
N LYS A 196 -18.81 -9.59 -8.14
CA LYS A 196 -17.67 -10.28 -7.51
C LYS A 196 -16.50 -10.33 -8.47
N GLN A 197 -15.29 -9.99 -8.03
CA GLN A 197 -14.08 -10.10 -8.85
C GLN A 197 -13.80 -11.58 -9.21
N LEU A 198 -13.64 -11.86 -10.51
CA LEU A 198 -13.41 -13.18 -11.08
C LEU A 198 -11.94 -13.46 -11.31
N GLU A 199 -11.25 -12.52 -11.96
CA GLU A 199 -9.91 -12.75 -12.46
C GLU A 199 -9.09 -11.46 -12.46
N LYS A 200 -7.77 -11.64 -12.34
CA LYS A 200 -6.76 -10.60 -12.46
C LYS A 200 -5.67 -11.12 -13.41
N GLY A 201 -5.33 -10.35 -14.43
CA GLY A 201 -4.28 -10.70 -15.38
C GLY A 201 -3.39 -9.52 -15.74
N TRP A 202 -2.16 -9.80 -16.15
CA TRP A 202 -1.22 -8.83 -16.73
C TRP A 202 -1.24 -8.97 -18.25
N TYR A 203 -1.25 -7.85 -18.95
CA TYR A 203 -1.44 -7.76 -20.39
C TYR A 203 -0.48 -6.73 -20.98
N ASP A 204 -0.14 -6.92 -22.26
CA ASP A 204 0.47 -5.90 -23.08
C ASP A 204 -0.59 -4.97 -23.72
N ASP A 205 -0.12 -3.98 -24.47
CA ASP A 205 -0.95 -3.01 -25.20
C ASP A 205 -1.76 -3.63 -26.34
N GLU A 206 -1.36 -4.81 -26.83
CA GLU A 206 -2.14 -5.62 -27.77
C GLU A 206 -3.22 -6.47 -27.08
N GLY A 207 -3.23 -6.52 -25.75
CA GLY A 207 -4.19 -7.28 -24.95
C GLY A 207 -3.86 -8.77 -24.83
N VAL A 208 -2.62 -9.16 -25.09
CA VAL A 208 -2.12 -10.52 -24.86
C VAL A 208 -1.78 -10.67 -23.38
N LYS A 209 -2.35 -11.70 -22.76
CA LYS A 209 -2.12 -12.00 -21.34
C LYS A 209 -0.74 -12.62 -21.14
N GLU A 210 -0.03 -12.20 -20.09
CA GLU A 210 1.18 -12.86 -19.61
C GLU A 210 0.84 -14.30 -19.17
N GLN A 211 1.41 -15.29 -19.86
CA GLN A 211 1.34 -16.69 -19.45
C GLN A 211 2.52 -16.98 -18.53
N LYS A 212 2.30 -16.93 -17.20
CA LYS A 212 3.29 -17.47 -16.25
C LYS A 212 3.09 -18.98 -16.15
N THR A 213 3.98 -19.74 -16.77
CA THR A 213 4.21 -21.15 -16.42
C THR A 213 4.87 -21.14 -15.04
N PHE A 214 4.13 -21.45 -14.00
CA PHE A 214 4.74 -21.84 -12.74
C PHE A 214 5.19 -23.29 -12.93
N GLU A 215 6.48 -23.51 -13.14
CA GLU A 215 7.04 -24.85 -12.98
C GLU A 215 6.97 -25.18 -11.47
N GLU A 216 6.27 -26.27 -11.15
CA GLU A 216 6.12 -26.83 -9.78
C GLU A 216 7.43 -27.41 -9.23
#